data_AF-A0A4C1VTW6-F1
#
_entry.id   AF-A0A4C1VTW6-F1
#
_cell.length_a   1.000
_cell.length_b   1.000
_cell.length_c   1.000
_cell.angle_alpha   90.00
_cell.angle_beta   90.00
_cell.angle_gamma   90.00
#
_symmetry.space_group_name_H-M   'P 1'
#
loop_
_entity.id
_entity.type
_entity.pdbx_description
1 polymer ?
#
loop_
_entity_poly.entity_id
_entity_poly.type
_entity_poly.pdbx_seq_one_letter_code
_entity_poly.pdbx_strand_id
1 'polypeptide(L)'
;MDEKGERPPKKFKVQSRHRSLWRQFWDSEGVLLIDYLPKGTTMNGQYYANLLAQARETVVQKRRGKLSRGVLFLQDNASVHTARVSRQALKDTGFSKIDHPPYSPDLAPSDYFLFPI
;
A
#
# COMPACT_ATOMS: atom_id res chain seq x y z
N MET A 1 7.71 49.26 -26.51
CA MET A 1 6.35 48.98 -26.01
C MET A 1 5.61 48.44 -27.23
N ASP A 2 5.27 47.17 -27.39
CA ASP A 2 4.91 46.14 -26.40
C ASP A 2 5.27 44.72 -26.89
N GLU A 3 5.97 43.94 -26.07
CA GLU A 3 6.24 42.52 -26.31
C GLU A 3 5.13 41.71 -25.61
N LYS A 4 4.19 41.14 -26.38
CA LYS A 4 3.15 40.27 -25.82
C LYS A 4 3.76 38.92 -25.45
N GLY A 5 4.04 38.76 -24.15
CA GLY A 5 4.55 37.53 -23.56
C GLY A 5 3.70 36.31 -23.90
N GLU A 6 4.32 35.35 -24.59
CA GLU A 6 3.73 34.08 -24.95
C GLU A 6 3.50 33.24 -23.69
N ARG A 7 2.30 32.63 -23.56
CA ARG A 7 1.98 31.82 -22.37
C ARG A 7 2.82 30.53 -22.40
N PRO A 8 3.39 30.11 -21.27
CA PRO A 8 4.20 28.90 -21.25
C PRO A 8 3.34 27.68 -21.65
N PRO A 9 3.91 26.71 -22.39
CA PRO A 9 3.17 25.57 -22.89
C PRO A 9 2.54 24.81 -21.73
N LYS A 10 1.24 24.53 -21.85
CA LYS A 10 0.50 23.68 -20.91
C LYS A 10 1.17 22.30 -20.93
N LYS A 11 1.91 21.97 -19.88
CA LYS A 11 2.52 20.64 -19.71
C LYS A 11 1.38 19.62 -19.65
N PHE A 12 1.18 18.88 -20.74
CA PHE A 12 0.34 17.69 -20.72
C PHE A 12 1.01 16.67 -19.80
N LYS A 13 0.35 16.31 -18.70
CA LYS A 13 0.73 15.13 -17.93
C LYS A 13 0.55 13.93 -18.86
N VAL A 14 1.66 13.37 -19.34
CA VAL A 14 1.66 12.05 -19.95
C VAL A 14 1.32 11.05 -18.85
N GLN A 15 0.04 10.68 -18.77
CA GLN A 15 -0.38 9.58 -17.91
C GLN A 15 0.11 8.30 -18.59
N SER A 16 1.08 7.61 -17.99
CA SER A 16 1.61 6.36 -18.54
C SER A 16 0.43 5.39 -18.76
N ARG A 17 0.23 4.93 -19.99
CA ARG A 17 -1.06 4.33 -20.40
C ARG A 17 -1.40 2.98 -19.75
N HIS A 18 -0.50 2.35 -18.99
CA HIS A 18 -0.76 1.03 -18.38
C HIS A 18 -0.02 0.83 -17.03
N ARG A 19 -0.25 1.67 -16.02
CA ARG A 19 0.14 1.33 -14.63
C ARG A 19 -1.05 0.68 -13.93
N SER A 20 -1.11 -0.65 -13.94
CA SER A 20 -1.99 -1.41 -13.05
C SER A 20 -1.48 -1.23 -11.62
N LEU A 21 -2.31 -0.68 -10.74
CA LEU A 21 -1.95 -0.46 -9.35
C LEU A 21 -2.30 -1.73 -8.56
N TRP A 22 -1.27 -2.48 -8.18
CA TRP A 22 -1.41 -3.71 -7.40
C TRP A 22 -0.88 -3.51 -5.99
N ARG A 23 -1.37 -4.32 -5.05
CA ARG A 23 -0.95 -4.36 -3.65
C ARG A 23 -0.53 -5.76 -3.34
N GLN A 24 0.43 -5.88 -2.45
CA GLN A 24 0.92 -7.17 -2.04
C GLN A 24 1.20 -7.20 -0.55
N PHE A 25 0.86 -8.32 0.05
CA PHE A 25 1.21 -8.70 1.41
C PHE A 25 2.13 -9.91 1.32
N TRP A 26 3.23 -9.88 2.05
CA TRP A 26 4.24 -10.93 2.02
C TRP A 26 5.02 -10.95 3.33
N ASP A 27 5.68 -12.07 3.59
CA ASP A 27 6.64 -12.24 4.67
C ASP A 27 7.88 -12.99 4.16
N SER A 28 8.82 -13.33 5.03
CA SER A 28 10.03 -14.07 4.66
C SER A 28 9.76 -15.46 4.05
N GLU A 29 8.54 -15.99 4.16
CA GLU A 29 8.11 -17.24 3.54
C GLU A 29 7.37 -17.01 2.20
N GLY A 30 7.39 -15.77 1.69
CA GLY A 30 6.83 -15.39 0.40
C GLY A 30 5.47 -14.69 0.48
N VAL A 31 4.77 -14.70 -0.64
CA VAL A 31 3.58 -13.87 -0.87
C VAL A 31 2.32 -14.47 -0.23
N LEU A 32 1.59 -13.64 0.50
CA LEU A 32 0.34 -13.99 1.17
C LEU A 32 -0.88 -13.64 0.31
N LEU A 33 -0.93 -12.41 -0.18
CA LEU A 33 -2.04 -11.83 -0.95
C LEU A 33 -1.49 -10.86 -2.01
N ILE A 34 -2.01 -10.94 -3.24
CA ILE A 34 -1.85 -9.91 -4.27
C ILE A 34 -3.23 -9.45 -4.68
N ASP A 35 -3.45 -8.14 -4.66
CA ASP A 35 -4.69 -7.53 -5.12
C ASP A 35 -4.41 -6.59 -6.30
N TYR A 36 -5.19 -6.74 -7.36
CA TYR A 36 -5.13 -5.87 -8.53
C TYR A 36 -6.34 -4.94 -8.51
N LEU A 37 -6.10 -3.66 -8.31
CA LEU A 37 -7.20 -2.72 -8.24
C LEU A 37 -7.82 -2.54 -9.63
N PRO A 38 -9.15 -2.69 -9.76
CA PRO A 38 -9.82 -2.54 -11.04
C PRO A 38 -9.55 -1.18 -11.67
N LYS A 39 -9.47 -1.15 -12.99
CA LYS A 39 -9.19 0.07 -13.75
C LYS A 39 -10.28 1.11 -13.48
N GLY A 40 -9.86 2.33 -13.14
CA GLY A 40 -10.78 3.44 -12.84
C GLY A 40 -11.28 3.48 -11.40
N THR A 41 -10.93 2.49 -10.56
CA THR A 41 -11.22 2.52 -9.14
C THR A 41 -10.15 3.30 -8.38
N THR A 42 -10.56 4.07 -7.38
CA THR A 42 -9.65 4.73 -6.43
C THR A 42 -9.58 3.90 -5.16
N MET A 43 -8.36 3.64 -4.69
CA MET A 43 -8.16 3.02 -3.38
C MET A 43 -8.63 3.96 -2.28
N ASN A 44 -9.52 3.50 -1.43
CA ASN A 44 -9.99 4.24 -0.27
C ASN A 44 -9.73 3.40 1.01
N GLY A 45 -9.94 4.02 2.17
CA GLY A 45 -9.71 3.35 3.45
C GLY A 45 -10.56 2.07 3.62
N GLN A 46 -11.79 2.04 3.11
CA GLN A 46 -12.69 0.89 3.25
C GLN A 46 -12.20 -0.29 2.42
N TYR A 47 -11.76 -0.04 1.19
CA TYR A 47 -11.15 -1.07 0.36
C TYR A 47 -9.91 -1.64 1.05
N TYR A 48 -9.05 -0.77 1.59
CA TYR A 48 -7.86 -1.22 2.31
C TYR A 48 -8.19 -2.00 3.59
N ALA A 49 -9.23 -1.61 4.33
CA ALA A 49 -9.72 -2.36 5.49
C ALA A 49 -10.13 -3.80 5.11
N ASN A 50 -10.81 -3.97 3.98
CA ASN A 50 -11.19 -5.30 3.48
C ASN A 50 -9.95 -6.13 3.10
N LEU A 51 -8.91 -5.51 2.52
CA LEU A 51 -7.65 -6.18 2.24
C LEU A 51 -6.93 -6.65 3.50
N LEU A 52 -6.95 -5.86 4.58
CA LEU A 52 -6.37 -6.27 5.86
C LEU A 52 -7.07 -7.50 6.46
N ALA A 53 -8.40 -7.57 6.34
CA ALA A 53 -9.16 -8.75 6.76
C ALA A 53 -8.75 -10.00 5.95
N GLN A 54 -8.65 -9.88 4.63
CA GLN A 54 -8.19 -10.97 3.77
C GLN A 54 -6.74 -11.37 4.08
N ALA A 55 -5.84 -10.40 4.29
CA ALA A 55 -4.46 -10.66 4.66
C ALA A 55 -4.39 -11.48 5.96
N ARG A 56 -5.20 -11.13 6.97
CA ARG A 56 -5.32 -11.92 8.21
C ARG A 56 -5.74 -13.36 7.92
N GLU A 57 -6.78 -13.57 7.12
CA GLU A 57 -7.23 -14.92 6.75
C GLU A 57 -6.13 -15.72 6.06
N THR A 58 -5.38 -15.10 5.13
CA THR A 58 -4.26 -15.77 4.47
C THR A 58 -3.15 -16.14 5.45
N VAL A 59 -2.88 -15.34 6.48
CA VAL A 59 -1.93 -15.70 7.54
C VAL A 59 -2.46 -16.87 8.36
N VAL A 60 -3.74 -16.89 8.75
CA VAL A 60 -4.37 -18.04 9.45
C VAL A 60 -4.15 -19.33 8.65
N GLN A 61 -4.40 -19.27 7.35
CA GLN A 61 -4.39 -20.44 6.48
C GLN A 61 -2.98 -20.92 6.13
N LYS A 62 -2.09 -19.99 5.73
CA LYS A 62 -0.77 -20.29 5.14
C LYS A 62 0.38 -20.26 6.15
N ARG A 63 0.18 -19.67 7.33
CA ARG A 63 1.24 -19.44 8.34
C ARG A 63 0.79 -19.92 9.72
N ARG A 64 0.39 -21.19 9.81
CA ARG A 64 -0.10 -21.81 11.06
C ARG A 64 0.86 -21.52 12.23
N GLY A 65 0.32 -21.03 13.34
CA GLY A 65 1.08 -20.70 14.56
C GLY A 65 1.75 -19.33 14.58
N LYS A 66 1.76 -18.54 13.48
CA LYS A 66 2.31 -17.17 13.52
C LYS A 66 1.41 -16.18 14.25
N LEU A 67 0.09 -16.30 14.08
CA LEU A 67 -0.86 -15.40 14.74
C LEU A 67 -0.76 -15.44 16.26
N SER A 68 -0.61 -16.63 16.83
CA SER A 68 -0.46 -16.81 18.28
C SER A 68 0.87 -16.28 18.82
N ARG A 69 1.87 -16.09 17.95
CA ARG A 69 3.18 -15.50 18.30
C ARG A 69 3.20 -13.97 18.18
N GLY A 70 2.11 -13.38 17.69
CA GLY A 70 2.05 -11.97 17.32
C GLY A 70 2.63 -11.74 15.93
N VAL A 71 1.95 -10.92 15.13
CA VAL A 71 2.38 -10.52 13.79
C VAL A 71 2.70 -9.04 13.82
N LEU A 72 3.94 -8.70 13.47
CA LEU A 72 4.34 -7.33 13.25
C LEU A 72 4.01 -6.93 11.81
N PHE A 73 3.37 -5.78 11.64
CA PHE A 73 2.88 -5.30 10.36
C PHE A 73 3.54 -3.98 9.98
N LEU A 74 4.31 -4.01 8.89
CA LEU A 74 4.97 -2.84 8.32
C LEU A 74 4.18 -2.34 7.11
N GLN A 75 3.90 -1.04 7.10
CA GLN A 75 3.29 -0.33 5.98
C GLN A 75 3.82 1.11 5.95
N ASP A 76 3.75 1.75 4.78
CA ASP A 76 4.04 3.18 4.67
C ASP A 76 2.94 4.05 5.35
N ASN A 77 3.15 5.36 5.35
CA ASN A 77 2.20 6.32 5.94
C ASN A 77 1.21 6.91 4.93
N ALA A 78 0.87 6.19 3.85
CA ALA A 78 -0.12 6.66 2.89
C ALA A 78 -1.45 7.02 3.58
N SER A 79 -2.18 7.99 3.03
CA SER A 79 -3.43 8.50 3.61
C SER A 79 -4.48 7.40 3.81
N VAL A 80 -4.54 6.44 2.89
CA VAL A 80 -5.42 5.26 2.98
C VAL A 80 -5.03 4.33 4.12
N HIS A 81 -3.74 4.20 4.45
CA HIS A 81 -3.25 3.35 5.53
C HIS A 81 -3.44 3.98 6.92
N THR A 82 -3.45 5.31 6.98
CA THR A 82 -3.64 6.09 8.22
C THR A 82 -5.09 6.49 8.47
N ALA A 83 -5.98 6.27 7.49
CA ALA A 83 -7.42 6.49 7.63
C ALA A 83 -8.00 5.78 8.85
N ARG A 84 -9.02 6.39 9.47
CA ARG A 84 -9.65 5.86 10.70
C ARG A 84 -10.12 4.42 10.53
N VAL A 85 -10.79 4.14 9.41
CA VAL A 85 -11.35 2.81 9.12
C VAL A 85 -10.25 1.75 8.99
N SER A 86 -9.12 2.12 8.40
CA SER A 86 -7.99 1.23 8.16
C SER A 86 -7.19 0.96 9.43
N ARG A 87 -7.01 1.99 10.27
CA ARG A 87 -6.41 1.81 11.61
C ARG A 87 -7.27 0.92 12.49
N GLN A 88 -8.59 1.03 12.41
CA GLN A 88 -9.50 0.14 13.14
C GLN A 88 -9.40 -1.29 12.62
N ALA A 89 -9.52 -1.48 11.29
CA ALA A 89 -9.39 -2.79 10.68
C ALA A 89 -8.05 -3.48 11.01
N LEU A 90 -6.94 -2.72 11.02
CA LEU A 90 -5.64 -3.24 11.42
C LEU A 90 -5.64 -3.75 12.86
N LYS A 91 -6.26 -3.02 13.80
CA LYS A 91 -6.41 -3.49 15.19
C LYS A 91 -7.23 -4.78 15.26
N ASP A 92 -8.33 -4.83 14.51
CA ASP A 92 -9.22 -5.99 14.48
C ASP A 92 -8.53 -7.26 13.92
N THR A 93 -7.44 -7.09 13.15
CA THR A 93 -6.64 -8.25 12.72
C THR A 93 -5.86 -8.92 13.85
N GLY A 94 -5.54 -8.17 14.92
CA GLY A 94 -4.61 -8.58 15.97
C GLY A 94 -3.13 -8.34 15.61
N PHE A 95 -2.84 -7.66 14.49
CA PHE A 95 -1.47 -7.30 14.12
C PHE A 95 -0.98 -6.07 14.88
N SER A 96 0.31 -6.06 15.20
CA SER A 96 0.99 -4.91 15.79
C SER A 96 1.66 -4.09 14.70
N LYS A 97 1.23 -2.84 14.50
CA LYS A 97 1.86 -1.93 13.54
C LYS A 97 3.28 -1.60 13.99
N ILE A 98 4.24 -1.67 13.05
CA ILE A 98 5.58 -1.09 13.23
C ILE A 98 5.54 0.37 12.79
N ASP A 99 6.15 1.26 13.58
CA ASP A 99 6.31 2.66 13.20
C ASP A 99 7.27 2.79 12.01
N HIS A 100 6.84 3.53 11.00
CA HIS A 100 7.62 3.77 9.80
C HIS A 100 7.86 5.27 9.66
N PRO A 101 9.11 5.74 9.53
CA PRO A 101 9.40 7.16 9.33
C PRO A 101 8.89 7.65 7.96
N PRO A 102 8.52 8.93 7.82
CA PRO A 102 8.19 9.52 6.53
C PRO A 102 9.35 9.42 5.53
N TYR A 103 9.04 9.23 4.25
CA TYR A 103 10.00 9.27 3.13
C TYR A 103 11.21 8.35 3.26
N SER A 104 11.03 7.15 3.84
CA SER A 104 12.12 6.19 4.08
C SER A 104 11.93 4.88 3.31
N PRO A 105 11.95 4.89 1.97
CA PRO A 105 11.78 3.68 1.16
C PRO A 105 12.89 2.65 1.37
N ASP A 106 14.08 3.09 1.78
CA ASP A 106 15.21 2.24 2.18
C ASP A 106 14.90 1.37 3.42
N LEU A 107 13.91 1.76 4.22
CA LEU A 107 13.41 1.00 5.37
C LEU A 107 12.18 0.16 5.06
N ALA A 108 11.68 0.18 3.82
CA ALA A 108 10.52 -0.57 3.38
C ALA A 108 10.95 -1.72 2.44
N PRO A 109 10.90 -2.99 2.88
CA PRO A 109 11.27 -4.14 2.06
C PRO A 109 10.61 -4.22 0.70
N SER A 110 9.36 -3.77 0.59
CA SER A 110 8.68 -3.73 -0.70
C SER A 110 9.34 -2.74 -1.67
N ASP A 111 9.81 -1.59 -1.19
CA ASP A 111 10.35 -0.52 -2.04
C ASP A 111 11.81 -0.77 -2.45
N TYR A 112 12.65 -1.33 -1.57
CA TYR A 112 14.05 -1.59 -1.91
C TYR A 112 14.31 -2.96 -2.56
N PHE A 113 13.43 -3.94 -2.39
CA PHE A 113 13.66 -5.32 -2.88
C PHE A 113 12.65 -5.79 -3.92
N LEU A 114 11.35 -5.54 -3.73
CA LEU A 114 10.32 -6.14 -4.60
C LEU A 114 9.96 -5.30 -5.81
N PHE A 115 9.84 -3.99 -5.64
CA PHE A 115 9.52 -3.11 -6.75
C PHE A 115 10.80 -2.77 -7.52
N PRO A 116 10.89 -3.08 -8.82
CA PRO A 116 11.98 -2.56 -9.63
C PRO A 116 11.87 -1.03 -9.67
N ILE A 117 12.95 -0.35 -9.30
CA ILE A 117 13.11 1.11 -9.41
C ILE A 117 13.15 1.49 -10.89
#